data_AF-A0A2M6ZSM0-F1
#
_entry.id   AF-A0A2M6ZSM0-F1
#
_cell.length_a   1.000
_cell.length_b   1.000
_cell.length_c   1.000
_cell.angle_alpha   90.00
_cell.angle_beta   90.00
_cell.angle_gamma   90.00
#
_symmetry.space_group_name_H-M   'P 1'
#
loop_
_entity.id
_entity.type
_entity.pdbx_description
1 polymer ?
#
loop_
_entity_poly.entity_id
_entity_poly.type
_entity_poly.pdbx_seq_one_letter_code
_entity_poly.pdbx_strand_id
1 'polypeptide(L)' 'MDAMVYELYFPEEIKTADAEVLKHLTNLPELKDNWSDEKKLAVIEKVYKELSDPAHPVNIAMKKQQQIPEVRIVEGKDKK' A
#
# COMPACT_ATOMS: atom_id res chain seq x y z
N MET A 1 -4.28 -0.79 -5.66
CA MET A 1 -3.84 -0.74 -4.25
C MET A 1 -5.04 -0.24 -3.46
N ASP A 2 -5.84 -1.16 -2.92
CA ASP A 2 -7.04 -0.83 -2.15
C ASP A 2 -6.71 -0.55 -0.68
N ALA A 3 -5.44 -0.70 -0.31
CA ALA A 3 -4.98 -0.59 1.07
C ALA A 3 -5.29 0.75 1.74
N MET A 4 -5.18 1.85 0.99
CA MET A 4 -5.54 3.19 1.48
C MET A 4 -7.05 3.35 1.64
N VAL A 5 -7.84 2.66 0.82
CA VAL A 5 -9.30 2.63 0.93
C VAL A 5 -9.70 1.88 2.20
N TYR A 6 -9.10 0.72 2.46
CA TYR A 6 -9.37 -0.03 3.69
C TYR A 6 -8.96 0.73 4.95
N GLU A 7 -7.82 1.42 4.94
CA GLU A 7 -7.39 2.27 6.06
C GLU A 7 -8.37 3.42 6.34
N LEU A 8 -9.06 3.93 5.31
CA LEU A 8 -10.09 4.97 5.46
C LEU A 8 -11.42 4.41 6.00
N TYR A 9 -11.85 3.23 5.54
CA TYR A 9 -13.18 2.68 5.87
C TYR A 9 -13.19 1.72 7.07
N PHE A 10 -12.06 1.13 7.42
CA PHE A 10 -11.89 0.19 8.54
C PHE A 10 -10.74 0.63 9.47
N PRO A 11 -10.74 1.90 9.95
CA PRO A 11 -9.58 2.46 10.66
C PRO A 11 -9.26 1.69 11.96
N GLU A 12 -10.28 1.22 12.68
CA GLU A 12 -10.08 0.49 13.93
C GLU A 12 -9.52 -0.92 13.70
N GLU A 13 -10.04 -1.65 12.71
CA GLU A 13 -9.58 -2.99 12.34
C GLU A 13 -8.14 -2.95 11.83
N ILE A 14 -7.83 -1.96 10.98
CA ILE A 14 -6.51 -1.75 10.39
C ILE A 14 -5.48 -1.40 11.47
N LYS A 15 -5.85 -0.50 12.40
CA LYS A 15 -4.98 -0.11 13.52
C LYS A 15 -4.78 -1.26 14.50
N THR A 16 -5.83 -2.01 14.83
CA THR A 16 -5.76 -3.17 15.73
C THR A 16 -4.85 -4.27 15.17
N ALA A 17 -4.86 -4.45 13.85
CA ALA A 17 -3.99 -5.40 13.16
C ALA A 17 -2.56 -4.88 12.90
N ASP A 18 -2.25 -3.63 13.28
CA ASP A 18 -0.99 -2.95 12.93
C ASP A 18 -0.70 -3.04 11.42
N ALA A 19 -1.71 -2.70 10.61
CA ALA A 19 -1.74 -2.85 9.16
C ALA A 19 -1.87 -1.49 8.42
N GLU A 20 -1.54 -0.39 9.10
CA GLU A 20 -1.52 0.96 8.54
C GLU A 20 -0.41 1.10 7.48
N VAL A 21 -0.78 1.47 6.26
CA VAL A 21 0.15 1.66 5.13
C VAL A 21 0.61 3.11 5.07
N LEU A 22 -0.26 4.07 5.36
CA LEU A 22 0.04 5.50 5.17
C LEU A 22 1.20 5.98 6.04
N LYS A 23 1.35 5.44 7.27
CA LYS A 23 2.48 5.75 8.16
C LYS A 23 3.86 5.40 7.59
N HIS A 24 3.90 4.54 6.58
CA HIS A 24 5.13 4.11 5.90
C HIS A 24 5.37 4.83 4.57
N LEU A 25 4.41 5.64 4.08
CA LEU A 25 4.47 6.35 2.80
C LEU A 25 4.83 7.84 2.95
N THR A 26 5.69 8.18 3.91
CA THR A 26 6.00 9.59 4.22
C THR A 26 7.01 10.24 3.27
N ASN A 27 7.80 9.44 2.53
CA ASN A 27 8.98 9.91 1.80
C ASN A 27 8.91 9.61 0.29
N LEU A 28 7.73 9.66 -0.31
CA LEU A 28 7.59 9.46 -1.75
C LEU A 28 8.19 10.65 -2.52
N PRO A 29 9.05 10.41 -3.53
CA PRO A 29 9.63 11.49 -4.31
C PRO A 29 8.58 12.15 -5.21
N GLU A 30 8.61 13.48 -5.26
CA GLU A 30 7.82 14.25 -6.20
C GLU A 30 8.37 14.12 -7.62
N LEU A 31 7.48 13.93 -8.59
CA LEU A 31 7.81 14.01 -10.01
C LEU A 31 7.77 15.47 -10.45
N LYS A 32 8.80 15.93 -11.16
CA LYS A 32 8.85 17.30 -11.68
C LYS A 32 8.39 17.34 -13.12
N ASP A 33 7.54 18.31 -13.46
CA ASP A 33 6.96 18.44 -14.81
C ASP A 33 8.02 18.59 -15.90
N ASN A 34 9.12 19.28 -15.58
CA ASN A 34 10.23 19.54 -16.48
C ASN A 34 11.19 18.34 -16.69
N TRP A 35 10.96 17.20 -16.05
CA TRP A 35 11.72 15.98 -16.32
C TRP A 35 11.24 15.30 -17.60
N SER A 36 12.14 14.63 -18.29
CA SER A 36 11.76 13.75 -19.38
C SER A 36 10.94 12.57 -18.85
N ASP A 37 10.11 11.98 -19.71
CA ASP A 37 9.27 10.86 -19.34
C ASP A 37 10.09 9.64 -18.91
N GLU A 38 11.25 9.40 -19.54
CA GLU A 38 12.15 8.31 -19.15
C GLU A 38 12.66 8.49 -17.73
N LYS A 39 12.97 9.73 -17.32
CA LYS A 39 13.42 10.01 -15.95
C LYS A 39 12.28 9.84 -14.96
N LYS A 40 11.06 10.29 -15.30
CA LYS A 40 9.87 10.09 -14.45
C LYS A 40 9.62 8.59 -14.25
N LEU A 41 9.63 7.82 -15.33
CA LEU A 41 9.46 6.37 -15.31
C LEU A 41 10.54 5.67 -14.48
N ALA A 42 11.81 6.02 -14.65
CA ALA A 42 12.90 5.43 -13.87
C ALA A 42 12.74 5.66 -12.35
N VAL A 43 12.23 6.82 -11.94
CA VAL A 43 11.92 7.11 -10.54
C VAL A 43 10.72 6.27 -10.05
N ILE A 44 9.66 6.19 -10.85
CA ILE A 44 8.48 5.37 -10.53
C ILE A 44 8.88 3.90 -10.36
N GLU A 45 9.65 3.34 -11.29
CA GLU A 45 10.11 1.94 -11.24
C GLU A 45 10.97 1.67 -10.01
N LYS A 46 11.87 2.59 -9.67
CA LYS A 46 12.70 2.48 -8.46
C LYS A 46 11.84 2.44 -7.20
N VAL A 47 10.92 3.38 -7.05
CA VAL A 47 10.02 3.46 -5.88
C VAL A 47 9.11 2.23 -5.83
N TYR A 48 8.54 1.83 -6.96
CA TYR A 48 7.71 0.64 -7.05
C TYR A 48 8.47 -0.61 -6.58
N LYS A 49 9.72 -0.80 -7.03
CA LYS A 49 10.56 -1.93 -6.62
C LYS A 49 10.85 -1.92 -5.11
N GLU A 50 11.11 -0.76 -4.53
CA GLU A 50 11.35 -0.60 -3.09
C GLU A 50 10.08 -0.94 -2.28
N LEU A 51 8.94 -0.35 -2.63
CA LEU A 51 7.67 -0.57 -1.92
C LEU A 51 7.12 -2.00 -2.07
N SER A 52 7.42 -2.64 -3.21
CA SER A 52 7.00 -4.01 -3.50
C SER A 52 7.91 -5.08 -2.89
N ASP A 53 9.06 -4.70 -2.32
CA ASP A 53 9.93 -5.64 -1.62
C ASP A 53 9.14 -6.34 -0.49
N PRO A 54 9.15 -7.68 -0.40
CA PRO A 54 8.39 -8.42 0.62
C PRO A 54 8.74 -8.05 2.07
N ALA A 55 9.95 -7.56 2.33
CA ALA A 55 10.41 -7.09 3.63
C ALA A 55 10.12 -5.60 3.88
N HIS A 56 9.68 -4.85 2.86
CA HIS A 56 9.31 -3.45 3.04
C HIS A 56 8.05 -3.33 3.93
N PRO A 57 8.02 -2.38 4.89
CA PRO A 57 6.89 -2.21 5.80
C PRO A 57 5.53 -2.06 5.11
N VAL A 58 5.48 -1.37 3.96
CA VAL A 58 4.26 -1.25 3.15
C VAL A 58 3.75 -2.61 2.65
N ASN A 59 4.65 -3.48 2.15
CA ASN A 59 4.27 -4.81 1.69
C ASN A 59 3.76 -5.69 2.85
N ILE A 60 4.43 -5.62 4.00
CA ILE A 60 4.04 -6.31 5.21
C ILE A 60 2.65 -5.84 5.67
N ALA A 61 2.42 -4.54 5.76
CA ALA A 61 1.15 -3.95 6.15
C ALA A 61 0.02 -4.40 5.19
N MET A 62 0.23 -4.29 3.87
CA MET A 62 -0.76 -4.77 2.89
C MET A 62 -1.09 -6.26 3.04
N LYS A 63 -0.09 -7.11 3.30
CA LYS A 63 -0.34 -8.54 3.55
C LYS A 63 -1.15 -8.77 4.81
N LYS A 64 -0.91 -8.00 5.88
CA LYS A 64 -1.73 -8.04 7.10
C LYS A 64 -3.17 -7.61 6.82
N GLN A 65 -3.38 -6.56 6.02
CA GLN A 65 -4.73 -6.12 5.66
C GLN A 65 -5.54 -7.23 4.98
N GLN A 66 -4.92 -8.03 4.11
CA GLN A 66 -5.58 -9.17 3.46
C GLN A 66 -6.00 -10.30 4.41
N GLN A 67 -5.59 -10.26 5.68
CA GLN A 67 -5.99 -11.20 6.72
C GLN A 67 -7.15 -10.66 7.57
N ILE A 68 -7.48 -9.38 7.46
CA ILE A 68 -8.59 -8.75 8.19
C ILE A 68 -9.92 -9.28 7.63
N PRO A 69 -10.85 -9.78 8.47
CA PRO A 69 -12.11 -10.38 8.03
C PRO A 69 -12.92 -9.47 7.10
N GLU A 70 -13.08 -8.19 7.45
CA GLU A 70 -13.84 -7.20 6.70
C GLU A 70 -13.26 -7.02 5.30
N VAL A 71 -11.93 -6.93 5.19
CA VAL A 71 -11.21 -6.83 3.91
C VAL A 71 -11.42 -8.09 3.08
N ARG A 72 -11.31 -9.28 3.69
CA ARG A 72 -11.54 -10.56 2.99
C ARG A 72 -12.96 -10.71 2.46
N ILE A 73 -13.95 -10.23 3.22
CA ILE A 73 -15.35 -10.19 2.80
C ILE A 73 -15.52 -9.26 1.59
N VAL A 74 -14.96 -8.03 1.65
CA VAL A 74 -15.01 -7.06 0.55
C VAL A 74 -14.34 -7.59 -0.71
N GLU A 75 -13.18 -8.25 -0.58
CA GLU A 75 -12.46 -8.88 -1.70
C GLU A 75 -13.10 -10.21 -2.16
N GLY A 76 -14.17 -10.67 -1.51
CA GLY A 76 -14.87 -11.91 -1.86
C GLY A 76 -14.08 -13.18 -1.58
N LYS A 77 -13.03 -13.13 -0.75
CA LYS A 77 -12.14 -14.26 -0.42
C LYS A 77 -12.77 -15.29 0.52
N ASP A 78 -13.86 -14.91 1.20
CA ASP A 78 -14.57 -15.78 2.14
C ASP A 78 -15.83 -16.43 1.55
N LYS A 79 -16.10 -16.24 0.25
CA LYS A 79 -17.19 -16.95 -0.43
C LYS A 79 -16.78 -18.40 -0.71
N LYS A 80 -17.39 -19.34 0.01
CA LYS A 80 -17.49 -20.76 -0.37
C LYS A 80 -18.75 -21.01 -1.18
#